data_AF-A0A961HBN8-F1
#
_entry.id   AF-A0A961HBN8-F1
#
_cell.length_a   1.000
_cell.length_b   1.000
_cell.length_c   1.000
_cell.angle_alpha   90.00
_cell.angle_beta   90.00
_cell.angle_gamma   90.00
#
_symmetry.space_group_name_H-M   'P 1'
#
loop_
_entity.id
_entity.type
_entity.pdbx_description
1 polymer ?
#
loop_
_entity_poly.entity_id
_entity_poly.type
_entity_poly.pdbx_seq_one_letter_code
_entity_poly.pdbx_strand_id
1 'polypeptide(L)'
;MITGDLKSKVDRVWDAFWSGGIANPLEVIEQITYLLFIRRLDDLDTLAEQKARRTGKPEELRFGPDQQDMRWSVFKNDEPGQMFATVGEKVFPYLRQLGGDGSTYGEHMKDARFTIPTAALLSKVVDMLDDIPMEDRDTTGDLYEYLLGKIASAGVNGQFRTPRHIIKMMVEMVDPQPADEIADPAAGTAGFLVAAAEHLREKHPSVLTDAAQRKHFHHSMFHGYDFDSTMLRIGSMNMLMHGIEAPDIRYRDSLSEGASEDSEKYTLILANPPFRKMSVC
;
A
#
# COMPACT_ATOMS: atom_id res chain seq x y z
N MET A 1 11.29 -6.60 -11.31
CA MET A 1 12.58 -6.38 -10.60
C MET A 1 12.98 -4.93 -10.80
N ILE A 2 13.13 -4.16 -9.72
CA ILE A 2 13.51 -2.75 -9.77
C ILE A 2 14.87 -2.51 -10.46
N THR A 3 14.91 -1.58 -11.42
CA THR A 3 16.12 -1.23 -12.17
C THR A 3 17.11 -0.44 -11.31
N GLY A 4 18.40 -0.41 -11.71
CA GLY A 4 19.43 0.36 -10.99
C GLY A 4 19.11 1.85 -10.90
N ASP A 5 18.59 2.43 -11.98
CA ASP A 5 18.17 3.85 -12.02
C ASP A 5 17.03 4.14 -11.04
N LEU A 6 16.02 3.26 -11.00
CA LEU A 6 14.89 3.43 -10.09
C LEU A 6 15.33 3.31 -8.64
N LYS A 7 16.23 2.37 -8.28
CA LYS A 7 16.83 2.32 -6.93
C LYS A 7 17.50 3.64 -6.57
N SER A 8 18.33 4.20 -7.47
CA SER A 8 19.01 5.47 -7.22
C SER A 8 18.05 6.66 -7.06
N LYS A 9 16.90 6.67 -7.74
CA LYS A 9 15.85 7.69 -7.50
C LYS A 9 15.27 7.57 -6.10
N VAL A 10 14.96 6.36 -5.66
CA VAL A 10 14.42 6.08 -4.32
C VAL A 10 15.43 6.42 -3.23
N ASP A 11 16.69 6.09 -3.44
CA ASP A 11 17.78 6.43 -2.54
C ASP A 11 17.86 7.94 -2.33
N ARG A 12 17.76 8.74 -3.39
CA ARG A 12 17.75 10.20 -3.30
C ARG A 12 16.55 10.73 -2.50
N VAL A 13 15.37 10.16 -2.69
CA VAL A 13 14.18 10.53 -1.91
C VAL A 13 14.39 10.24 -0.43
N TRP A 14 14.86 9.02 -0.11
CA TRP A 14 15.19 8.61 1.26
C TRP A 14 16.21 9.54 1.91
N ASP A 15 17.30 9.82 1.23
CA ASP A 15 18.40 10.65 1.74
C ASP A 15 17.95 12.11 1.95
N ALA A 16 17.02 12.60 1.14
CA ALA A 16 16.44 13.93 1.31
C ALA A 16 15.60 14.02 2.59
N PHE A 17 14.78 13.01 2.88
CA PHE A 17 14.04 12.94 4.14
C PHE A 17 14.97 12.88 5.35
N TRP A 18 16.01 12.04 5.28
CA TRP A 18 17.00 11.92 6.34
C TRP A 18 17.74 13.24 6.60
N SER A 19 18.24 13.87 5.52
CA SER A 19 18.92 15.17 5.59
C SER A 19 17.98 16.31 5.99
N GLY A 20 16.69 16.15 5.72
CA GLY A 20 15.63 17.09 6.06
C GLY A 20 15.14 17.02 7.51
N GLY A 21 15.71 16.13 8.33
CA GLY A 21 15.46 16.04 9.76
C GLY A 21 14.54 14.89 10.20
N ILE A 22 14.09 14.03 9.29
CA ILE A 22 13.31 12.83 9.64
C ILE A 22 14.27 11.65 9.81
N ALA A 23 14.65 11.38 11.07
CA ALA A 23 15.62 10.34 11.41
C ALA A 23 15.00 8.94 11.65
N ASN A 24 13.67 8.83 11.72
CA ASN A 24 12.99 7.55 11.92
C ASN A 24 12.68 6.89 10.56
N PRO A 25 13.29 5.73 10.21
CA PRO A 25 13.07 5.04 8.93
C PRO A 25 11.61 4.66 8.66
N LEU A 26 10.83 4.36 9.70
CA LEU A 26 9.40 4.05 9.57
C LEU A 26 8.61 5.28 9.13
N GLU A 27 8.91 6.43 9.74
CA GLU A 27 8.27 7.69 9.41
C GLU A 27 8.60 8.14 7.99
N VAL A 28 9.84 7.97 7.55
CA VAL A 28 10.25 8.26 6.15
C VAL A 28 9.40 7.45 5.17
N ILE A 29 9.23 6.15 5.42
CA ILE A 29 8.41 5.31 4.54
C ILE A 29 6.96 5.71 4.58
N GLU A 30 6.39 5.98 5.74
CA GLU A 30 5.01 6.43 5.83
C GLU A 30 4.77 7.69 5.00
N GLN A 31 5.63 8.71 5.14
CA GLN A 31 5.50 9.94 4.35
C GLN A 31 5.65 9.69 2.85
N ILE A 32 6.63 8.88 2.42
CA ILE A 32 6.77 8.49 1.01
C ILE A 32 5.51 7.76 0.53
N THR A 33 4.96 6.87 1.36
CA THR A 33 3.79 6.06 0.99
C THR A 33 2.56 6.93 0.81
N TYR A 34 2.29 7.86 1.72
CA TYR A 34 1.16 8.78 1.60
C TYR A 34 1.25 9.62 0.33
N LEU A 35 2.45 10.11 -0.02
CA LEU A 35 2.69 10.90 -1.23
C LEU A 35 2.52 10.05 -2.51
N LEU A 36 3.08 8.84 -2.54
CA LEU A 36 2.88 7.92 -3.66
C LEU A 36 1.41 7.50 -3.79
N PHE A 37 0.71 7.39 -2.66
CA PHE A 37 -0.68 7.01 -2.65
C PHE A 37 -1.58 8.11 -3.21
N ILE A 38 -1.43 9.36 -2.78
CA ILE A 38 -2.22 10.46 -3.36
C ILE A 38 -1.94 10.64 -4.86
N ARG A 39 -0.68 10.43 -5.29
CA ARG A 39 -0.34 10.37 -6.72
C ARG A 39 -1.09 9.26 -7.44
N ARG A 40 -1.13 8.05 -6.87
CA ARG A 40 -1.82 6.92 -7.46
C ARG A 40 -3.33 7.17 -7.61
N LEU A 41 -3.96 7.79 -6.62
CA LEU A 41 -5.38 8.16 -6.71
C LEU A 41 -5.63 9.12 -7.87
N ASP A 42 -4.75 10.10 -8.07
CA ASP A 42 -4.85 11.04 -9.18
C ASP A 42 -4.62 10.37 -10.55
N ASP A 43 -3.67 9.45 -10.64
CA ASP A 43 -3.44 8.66 -11.86
C ASP A 43 -4.69 7.82 -12.23
N LEU A 44 -5.34 7.22 -11.22
CA LEU A 44 -6.56 6.44 -11.43
C LEU A 44 -7.74 7.30 -11.89
N ASP A 45 -7.91 8.49 -11.32
CA ASP A 45 -8.95 9.42 -11.75
C ASP A 45 -8.66 9.97 -13.15
N THR A 46 -7.40 10.27 -13.46
CA THR A 46 -6.97 10.65 -14.81
C THR A 46 -7.30 9.56 -15.83
N LEU A 47 -7.06 8.29 -15.48
CA LEU A 47 -7.41 7.15 -16.33
C LEU A 47 -8.94 7.01 -16.49
N ALA A 48 -9.70 7.17 -15.41
CA ALA A 48 -11.16 7.14 -15.42
C ALA A 48 -11.74 8.25 -16.30
N GLU A 49 -11.23 9.48 -16.20
CA GLU A 49 -11.61 10.61 -17.05
C GLU A 49 -11.30 10.34 -18.53
N GLN A 50 -10.12 9.80 -18.85
CA GLN A 50 -9.76 9.42 -20.22
C GLN A 50 -10.71 8.34 -20.78
N LYS A 51 -11.05 7.34 -19.97
CA LYS A 51 -12.00 6.29 -20.34
C LYS A 51 -13.40 6.84 -20.54
N ALA A 52 -13.85 7.74 -19.66
CA ALA A 52 -15.14 8.42 -19.79
C ALA A 52 -15.22 9.25 -21.08
N ARG A 53 -14.16 9.98 -21.42
CA ARG A 53 -14.06 10.74 -22.69
C ARG A 53 -14.11 9.84 -23.92
N ARG A 54 -13.47 8.65 -23.88
CA ARG A 54 -13.46 7.69 -24.99
C ARG A 54 -14.77 6.95 -25.17
N THR A 55 -15.44 6.60 -24.07
CA THR A 55 -16.66 5.76 -24.08
C THR A 55 -17.96 6.55 -24.02
N GLY A 56 -17.90 7.83 -23.64
CA GLY A 56 -19.06 8.68 -23.36
C GLY A 56 -19.82 8.30 -22.09
N LYS A 57 -19.31 7.36 -21.28
CA LYS A 57 -19.94 6.91 -20.03
C LYS A 57 -19.27 7.57 -18.83
N PRO A 58 -20.02 8.03 -17.83
CA PRO A 58 -19.42 8.52 -16.60
C PRO A 58 -18.70 7.37 -15.87
N GLU A 59 -17.52 7.66 -15.34
CA GLU A 59 -16.80 6.77 -14.43
C GLU A 59 -16.82 7.39 -13.03
N GLU A 60 -16.72 6.55 -12.00
CA GLU A 60 -16.62 7.00 -10.62
C GLU A 60 -15.22 7.58 -10.36
N LEU A 61 -15.19 8.83 -9.88
CA LEU A 61 -13.97 9.55 -9.52
C LEU A 61 -13.78 9.53 -8.00
N ARG A 62 -12.53 9.48 -7.57
CA ARG A 62 -12.12 9.51 -6.16
C ARG A 62 -12.12 10.93 -5.61
N PHE A 63 -11.76 11.91 -6.45
CA PHE A 63 -11.81 13.32 -6.11
C PHE A 63 -13.09 13.96 -6.63
N GLY A 64 -13.87 14.53 -5.71
CA GLY A 64 -15.04 15.33 -6.05
C GLY A 64 -14.69 16.66 -6.76
N PRO A 65 -15.70 17.39 -7.26
CA PRO A 65 -15.49 18.69 -7.92
C PRO A 65 -14.77 19.72 -7.05
N ASP A 66 -15.02 19.72 -5.74
CA ASP A 66 -14.42 20.66 -4.78
C ASP A 66 -13.07 20.17 -4.21
N GLN A 67 -12.56 19.05 -4.71
CA GLN A 67 -11.35 18.37 -4.21
C GLN A 67 -10.21 18.34 -5.22
N GLN A 68 -10.34 19.07 -6.33
CA GLN A 68 -9.38 19.02 -7.44
C GLN A 68 -8.01 19.60 -7.09
N ASP A 69 -7.95 20.50 -6.10
CA ASP A 69 -6.69 21.04 -5.57
C ASP A 69 -5.83 20.00 -4.84
N MET A 70 -6.43 18.91 -4.35
CA MET A 70 -5.72 17.80 -3.71
C MET A 70 -5.09 16.81 -4.70
N ARG A 71 -5.35 16.96 -6.01
CA ARG A 71 -4.78 16.09 -7.03
C ARG A 71 -3.29 16.35 -7.20
N TRP A 72 -2.50 15.27 -7.27
CA TRP A 72 -1.04 15.35 -7.46
C TRP A 72 -0.65 16.22 -8.65
N SER A 73 -1.30 16.01 -9.80
CA SER A 73 -1.12 16.75 -11.05
C SER A 73 -1.38 18.25 -10.92
N VAL A 74 -2.11 18.68 -9.89
CA VAL A 74 -2.39 20.08 -9.58
C VAL A 74 -1.35 20.61 -8.59
N PHE A 75 -1.35 20.11 -7.35
CA PHE A 75 -0.55 20.72 -6.28
C PHE A 75 0.95 20.60 -6.52
N LYS A 76 1.43 19.65 -7.35
CA LYS A 76 2.86 19.53 -7.64
C LYS A 76 3.44 20.78 -8.33
N ASN A 77 2.59 21.58 -8.97
CA ASN A 77 2.98 22.81 -9.65
C ASN A 77 2.76 24.06 -8.77
N ASP A 78 2.25 23.90 -7.54
CA ASP A 78 2.05 25.01 -6.62
C ASP A 78 3.38 25.51 -6.05
N GLU A 79 3.41 26.79 -5.66
CA GLU A 79 4.51 27.33 -4.86
C GLU A 79 4.67 26.53 -3.55
N PRO A 80 5.90 26.31 -3.03
CA PRO A 80 6.15 25.38 -1.93
C PRO A 80 5.27 25.61 -0.69
N GLY A 81 4.98 26.86 -0.34
CA GLY A 81 4.12 27.20 0.80
C GLY A 81 2.66 26.78 0.60
N GLN A 82 2.13 26.97 -0.61
CA GLN A 82 0.77 26.56 -0.96
C GLN A 82 0.66 25.03 -1.01
N MET A 83 1.64 24.36 -1.65
CA MET A 83 1.72 22.90 -1.66
C MET A 83 1.73 22.33 -0.24
N PHE A 84 2.53 22.92 0.66
CA PHE A 84 2.62 22.48 2.05
C PHE A 84 1.29 22.60 2.80
N ALA A 85 0.57 23.71 2.61
CA ALA A 85 -0.77 23.89 3.17
C ALA A 85 -1.77 22.89 2.57
N THR A 86 -1.81 22.74 1.24
CA THR A 86 -2.70 21.79 0.56
C THR A 86 -2.47 20.36 1.06
N VAL A 87 -1.20 19.92 1.11
CA VAL A 87 -0.87 18.56 1.55
C VAL A 87 -1.21 18.36 3.03
N GLY A 88 -0.76 19.27 3.91
CA GLY A 88 -0.97 19.13 5.35
C GLY A 88 -2.43 19.29 5.80
N GLU A 89 -3.15 20.28 5.25
CA GLU A 89 -4.48 20.69 5.72
C GLU A 89 -5.63 20.08 4.93
N LYS A 90 -5.40 19.56 3.73
CA LYS A 90 -6.46 18.98 2.89
C LYS A 90 -6.18 17.51 2.55
N VAL A 91 -5.03 17.21 1.96
CA VAL A 91 -4.70 15.84 1.51
C VAL A 91 -4.67 14.87 2.67
N PHE A 92 -3.94 15.16 3.75
CA PHE A 92 -3.86 14.23 4.89
C PHE A 92 -5.23 14.00 5.57
N PRO A 93 -6.05 15.03 5.85
CA PRO A 93 -7.41 14.83 6.30
C PRO A 93 -8.27 13.99 5.35
N TYR A 94 -8.14 14.19 4.04
CA TYR A 94 -8.82 13.37 3.03
C TYR A 94 -8.37 11.91 3.10
N LEU A 95 -7.06 11.65 3.21
CA LEU A 95 -6.52 10.29 3.35
C LEU A 95 -7.05 9.57 4.61
N ARG A 96 -7.25 10.27 5.73
CA ARG A 96 -7.81 9.69 6.96
C ARG A 96 -9.28 9.27 6.81
N GLN A 97 -10.02 9.91 5.91
CA GLN A 97 -11.43 9.64 5.62
C GLN A 97 -11.60 8.62 4.49
N LEU A 98 -10.50 8.28 3.81
CA LEU A 98 -10.48 7.40 2.66
C LEU A 98 -10.71 5.97 3.12
N GLY A 99 -11.82 5.38 2.67
CA GLY A 99 -12.19 4.00 3.03
C GLY A 99 -13.65 3.77 3.38
N GLY A 100 -14.49 4.80 3.56
CA GLY A 100 -15.88 4.60 3.98
C GLY A 100 -16.01 3.89 5.34
N ASP A 101 -17.25 3.77 5.83
CA ASP A 101 -17.51 3.08 7.09
C ASP A 101 -17.26 1.58 6.93
N GLY A 102 -16.22 1.06 7.61
CA GLY A 102 -15.95 -0.37 7.73
C GLY A 102 -14.88 -0.95 6.79
N SER A 103 -14.15 -0.14 6.01
CA SER A 103 -12.94 -0.66 5.36
C SER A 103 -11.73 -0.60 6.30
N THR A 104 -10.88 -1.61 6.18
CA THR A 104 -9.58 -1.72 6.85
C THR A 104 -8.65 -0.56 6.50
N TYR A 105 -8.76 -0.01 5.28
CA TYR A 105 -8.03 1.20 4.88
C TYR A 105 -8.34 2.41 5.76
N GLY A 106 -9.63 2.67 6.02
CA GLY A 106 -10.03 3.77 6.90
C GLY A 106 -9.47 3.60 8.31
N GLU A 107 -9.44 2.36 8.83
CA GLU A 107 -8.89 2.07 10.16
C GLU A 107 -7.39 2.34 10.27
N HIS A 108 -6.61 1.99 9.25
CA HIS A 108 -5.14 2.19 9.27
C HIS A 108 -4.74 3.61 8.93
N MET A 109 -5.55 4.31 8.13
CA MET A 109 -5.29 5.68 7.69
C MET A 109 -5.79 6.72 8.69
N LYS A 110 -6.68 6.38 9.64
CA LYS A 110 -7.23 7.33 10.63
C LYS A 110 -6.17 8.12 11.39
N ASP A 111 -5.02 7.50 11.64
CA ASP A 111 -3.90 8.06 12.40
C ASP A 111 -2.79 8.63 11.49
N ALA A 112 -3.04 8.77 10.18
CA ALA A 112 -2.08 9.33 9.23
C ALA A 112 -1.73 10.79 9.61
N ARG A 113 -0.45 11.02 9.93
CA ARG A 113 0.08 12.33 10.32
C ARG A 113 1.02 12.86 9.26
N PHE A 114 0.82 14.13 8.91
CA PHE A 114 1.78 14.86 8.10
C PHE A 114 2.93 15.33 8.99
N THR A 115 4.13 14.84 8.73
CA THR A 115 5.29 15.10 9.60
C THR A 115 6.46 15.75 8.86
N ILE A 116 6.30 16.05 7.57
CA ILE A 116 7.32 16.73 6.79
C ILE A 116 7.54 18.14 7.37
N PRO A 117 8.75 18.48 7.85
CA PRO A 117 8.95 19.66 8.68
C PRO A 117 8.91 21.00 7.92
N THR A 118 9.17 21.01 6.61
CA THR A 118 9.28 22.25 5.84
C THR A 118 8.68 22.14 4.44
N ALA A 119 8.17 23.26 3.94
CA ALA A 119 7.70 23.42 2.55
C ALA A 119 8.77 23.10 1.51
N ALA A 120 10.02 23.51 1.77
CA ALA A 120 11.14 23.25 0.87
C ALA A 120 11.45 21.75 0.76
N LEU A 121 11.39 21.01 1.87
CA LEU A 121 11.58 19.56 1.83
C LEU A 121 10.44 18.87 1.08
N LEU A 122 9.19 19.24 1.35
CA LEU A 122 8.03 18.68 0.66
C LEU A 122 8.16 18.89 -0.86
N SER A 123 8.36 20.13 -1.31
CA SER A 123 8.48 20.45 -2.74
C SER A 123 9.60 19.65 -3.39
N LYS A 124 10.79 19.60 -2.78
CA LYS A 124 11.91 18.79 -3.28
C LYS A 124 11.54 17.31 -3.41
N VAL A 125 10.89 16.74 -2.40
CA VAL A 125 10.47 15.33 -2.40
C VAL A 125 9.40 15.08 -3.46
N VAL A 126 8.42 15.96 -3.61
CA VAL A 126 7.38 15.86 -4.64
C VAL A 126 8.00 15.85 -6.03
N ASP A 127 8.95 16.75 -6.32
CA ASP A 127 9.68 16.78 -7.59
C ASP A 127 10.43 15.46 -7.85
N MET A 128 11.19 14.96 -6.86
CA MET A 128 11.93 13.70 -7.00
C MET A 128 11.01 12.50 -7.16
N LEU A 129 9.85 12.51 -6.51
CA LEU A 129 8.85 11.46 -6.66
C LEU A 129 8.20 11.56 -8.04
N ASP A 130 7.90 12.74 -8.58
CA ASP A 130 7.27 12.92 -9.90
C ASP A 130 8.09 12.26 -11.02
N ASP A 131 9.43 12.31 -10.92
CA ASP A 131 10.39 11.65 -11.82
C ASP A 131 10.36 10.12 -11.77
N ILE A 132 9.68 9.52 -10.79
CA ILE A 132 9.51 8.07 -10.68
C ILE A 132 8.35 7.63 -11.59
N PRO A 133 8.57 6.68 -12.52
CA PRO A 133 7.49 6.13 -13.33
C PRO A 133 6.49 5.35 -12.47
N MET A 134 5.21 5.72 -12.56
CA MET A 134 4.10 5.12 -11.79
C MET A 134 3.02 4.48 -12.69
N GLU A 135 3.24 4.48 -14.00
CA GLU A 135 2.30 3.95 -15.00
C GLU A 135 2.15 2.43 -14.87
N ASP A 136 3.27 1.75 -14.61
CA ASP A 136 3.31 0.33 -14.35
C ASP A 136 3.19 0.04 -12.86
N ARG A 137 2.11 -0.64 -12.49
CA ARG A 137 1.82 -1.05 -11.11
C ARG A 137 2.92 -1.97 -10.56
N ASP A 138 3.50 -2.83 -11.39
CA ASP A 138 4.53 -3.75 -10.95
C ASP A 138 5.81 -2.98 -10.57
N THR A 139 6.07 -1.86 -11.28
CA THR A 139 7.14 -0.91 -10.94
C THR A 139 6.88 -0.21 -9.60
N THR A 140 5.65 0.21 -9.33
CA THR A 140 5.26 0.85 -8.07
C THR A 140 5.29 -0.12 -6.88
N GLY A 141 4.89 -1.37 -7.08
CA GLY A 141 4.98 -2.43 -6.08
C GLY A 141 6.44 -2.77 -5.73
N ASP A 142 7.27 -2.97 -6.75
CA ASP A 142 8.71 -3.22 -6.57
C ASP A 142 9.45 -2.06 -5.88
N LEU A 143 9.04 -0.82 -6.16
CA LEU A 143 9.49 0.38 -5.45
C LEU A 143 9.18 0.28 -3.95
N TYR A 144 7.95 -0.07 -3.61
CA TYR A 144 7.54 -0.18 -2.22
C TYR A 144 8.30 -1.30 -1.51
N GLU A 145 8.43 -2.47 -2.14
CA GLU A 145 9.22 -3.59 -1.61
C GLU A 145 10.70 -3.22 -1.40
N TYR A 146 11.27 -2.40 -2.28
CA TYR A 146 12.64 -1.91 -2.10
C TYR A 146 12.78 -0.98 -0.88
N LEU A 147 11.84 -0.04 -0.70
CA LEU A 147 11.77 0.82 0.48
C LEU A 147 11.67 -0.02 1.76
N LEU A 148 10.76 -0.99 1.76
CA LEU A 148 10.57 -1.91 2.87
C LEU A 148 11.83 -2.72 3.20
N GLY A 149 12.59 -3.13 2.19
CA GLY A 149 13.90 -3.77 2.34
C GLY A 149 14.91 -2.89 3.10
N LYS A 150 14.88 -1.56 2.91
CA LYS A 150 15.76 -0.64 3.63
C LYS A 150 15.46 -0.58 5.14
N ILE A 151 14.20 -0.67 5.56
CA ILE A 151 13.86 -0.74 7.00
C ILE A 151 14.49 -1.99 7.63
N ALA A 152 14.36 -3.12 6.95
CA ALA A 152 14.87 -4.39 7.45
C ALA A 152 16.39 -4.35 7.64
N SER A 153 17.12 -3.75 6.68
CA SER A 153 18.57 -3.54 6.80
C SER A 153 18.96 -2.51 7.86
N ALA A 154 18.10 -1.53 8.14
CA ALA A 154 18.33 -0.54 9.20
C ALA A 154 18.13 -1.11 10.63
N GLY A 155 17.76 -2.40 10.76
CA GLY A 155 17.74 -3.10 12.04
C GLY A 155 16.63 -2.66 13.01
N VAL A 156 15.67 -1.86 12.54
CA VAL A 156 14.77 -1.09 13.41
C VAL A 156 13.72 -1.96 14.10
N ASN A 157 13.38 -3.15 13.59
CA ASN A 157 12.20 -3.87 14.10
C ASN A 157 12.34 -5.38 14.40
N GLY A 158 13.50 -6.02 14.25
CA GLY A 158 13.76 -7.39 14.77
C GLY A 158 12.78 -8.52 14.36
N GLN A 159 11.75 -8.22 13.58
CA GLN A 159 10.75 -9.13 13.03
C GLN A 159 11.30 -9.69 11.73
N PHE A 160 11.35 -11.01 11.65
CA PHE A 160 11.89 -11.72 10.51
C PHE A 160 10.94 -11.58 9.32
N ARG A 161 11.34 -10.78 8.33
CA ARG A 161 10.65 -10.78 7.04
C ARG A 161 10.96 -12.07 6.28
N THR A 162 9.94 -12.65 5.68
CA THR A 162 10.11 -13.77 4.76
C THR A 162 10.80 -13.26 3.48
N PRO A 163 11.94 -13.84 3.07
CA PRO A 163 12.59 -13.48 1.81
C PRO A 163 11.65 -13.67 0.61
N ARG A 164 11.63 -12.71 -0.33
CA ARG A 164 10.72 -12.73 -1.50
C ARG A 164 10.78 -14.02 -2.32
N HIS A 165 11.98 -14.61 -2.47
CA HIS A 165 12.14 -15.86 -3.23
C HIS A 165 11.47 -17.05 -2.53
N ILE A 166 11.43 -17.07 -1.20
CA ILE A 166 10.71 -18.10 -0.42
C ILE A 166 9.21 -17.91 -0.58
N ILE A 167 8.72 -16.67 -0.42
CA ILE A 167 7.31 -16.35 -0.64
C ILE A 167 6.85 -16.81 -2.03
N LYS A 168 7.58 -16.39 -3.08
CA LYS A 168 7.26 -16.72 -4.46
C LYS A 168 7.24 -18.23 -4.69
N MET A 169 8.25 -18.95 -4.21
CA MET A 169 8.29 -20.41 -4.30
C MET A 169 7.07 -21.05 -3.62
N MET A 170 6.71 -20.61 -2.42
CA MET A 170 5.55 -21.16 -1.70
C MET A 170 4.24 -20.88 -2.44
N VAL A 171 4.04 -19.67 -2.95
CA VAL A 171 2.86 -19.29 -3.75
C VAL A 171 2.78 -20.13 -5.03
N GLU A 172 3.89 -20.28 -5.75
CA GLU A 172 3.95 -21.11 -6.97
C GLU A 172 3.65 -22.59 -6.68
N MET A 173 4.01 -23.10 -5.50
CA MET A 173 3.73 -24.48 -5.10
C MET A 173 2.27 -24.73 -4.74
N VAL A 174 1.61 -23.76 -4.10
CA VAL A 174 0.19 -23.89 -3.72
C VAL A 174 -0.77 -23.52 -4.84
N ASP A 175 -0.30 -22.74 -5.83
CA ASP A 175 -1.03 -22.33 -7.04
C ASP A 175 -2.44 -21.78 -6.72
N PRO A 176 -2.55 -20.59 -6.08
CA PRO A 176 -3.85 -20.03 -5.69
C PRO A 176 -4.77 -19.86 -6.90
N GLN A 177 -6.06 -20.12 -6.68
CA GLN A 177 -7.10 -20.12 -7.71
C GLN A 177 -8.05 -18.92 -7.57
N PRO A 178 -8.70 -18.47 -8.67
CA PRO A 178 -9.62 -17.32 -8.68
C PRO A 178 -10.79 -17.35 -7.70
N ALA A 179 -11.10 -18.51 -7.10
CA ALA A 179 -12.20 -18.67 -6.16
C ALA A 179 -11.74 -18.82 -4.71
N ASP A 180 -10.42 -18.73 -4.46
CA ASP A 180 -9.88 -18.92 -3.13
C ASP A 180 -10.18 -17.74 -2.20
N GLU A 181 -10.43 -18.05 -0.93
CA GLU A 181 -10.38 -17.09 0.17
C GLU A 181 -9.04 -17.30 0.90
N ILE A 182 -8.13 -16.35 0.75
CA ILE A 182 -6.72 -16.46 1.15
C ILE A 182 -6.50 -15.68 2.45
N ALA A 183 -5.88 -16.33 3.44
CA ALA A 183 -5.52 -15.70 4.70
C ALA A 183 -4.02 -15.81 5.03
N ASP A 184 -3.48 -14.73 5.60
CA ASP A 184 -2.18 -14.72 6.29
C ASP A 184 -2.38 -14.27 7.76
N PRO A 185 -2.36 -15.20 8.73
CA PRO A 185 -2.56 -14.91 10.16
C PRO A 185 -1.36 -14.23 10.85
N ALA A 186 -0.26 -14.02 10.13
CA ALA A 186 0.93 -13.31 10.59
C ALA A 186 1.46 -12.44 9.44
N ALA A 187 0.57 -11.58 8.92
CA ALA A 187 0.72 -10.93 7.63
C ALA A 187 1.96 -10.02 7.55
N GLY A 188 2.38 -9.42 8.66
CA GLY A 188 3.41 -8.40 8.67
C GLY A 188 3.11 -7.34 7.62
N THR A 189 3.91 -7.30 6.55
CA THR A 189 3.72 -6.35 5.45
C THR A 189 2.99 -6.94 4.25
N ALA A 190 2.17 -7.96 4.46
CA ALA A 190 1.33 -8.64 3.48
C ALA A 190 2.09 -9.30 2.32
N GLY A 191 3.33 -9.75 2.54
CA GLY A 191 4.19 -10.29 1.47
C GLY A 191 3.61 -11.51 0.75
N PHE A 192 3.00 -12.45 1.48
CA PHE A 192 2.31 -13.60 0.88
C PHE A 192 1.07 -13.20 0.09
N LEU A 193 0.26 -12.29 0.63
CA LEU A 193 -0.96 -11.82 -0.03
C LEU A 193 -0.65 -11.07 -1.34
N VAL A 194 0.37 -10.22 -1.34
CA VAL A 194 0.87 -9.54 -2.54
C VAL A 194 1.31 -10.55 -3.59
N ALA A 195 2.15 -11.53 -3.21
CA ALA A 195 2.64 -12.53 -4.15
C ALA A 195 1.52 -13.43 -4.70
N ALA A 196 0.52 -13.78 -3.88
CA ALA A 196 -0.67 -14.50 -4.33
C ALA A 196 -1.48 -13.66 -5.35
N ALA A 197 -1.66 -12.36 -5.08
CA ALA A 197 -2.33 -11.45 -6.00
C ALA A 197 -1.60 -11.29 -7.34
N GLU A 198 -0.26 -11.21 -7.32
CA GLU A 198 0.56 -11.20 -8.54
C GLU A 198 0.41 -12.51 -9.34
N HIS A 199 0.52 -13.66 -8.66
CA HIS A 199 0.37 -14.99 -9.27
C HIS A 199 -0.99 -15.16 -9.95
N LEU A 200 -2.07 -14.82 -9.25
CA LEU A 200 -3.44 -14.90 -9.78
C LEU A 200 -3.62 -14.04 -11.02
N ARG A 201 -3.03 -12.83 -11.06
CA ARG A 201 -3.13 -11.96 -12.23
C ARG A 201 -2.34 -12.50 -13.42
N GLU A 202 -1.15 -13.07 -13.17
CA GLU A 202 -0.31 -13.64 -14.22
C GLU A 202 -0.94 -14.91 -14.83
N LYS A 203 -1.42 -15.81 -13.97
CA LYS A 203 -1.93 -17.13 -14.37
C LYS A 203 -3.41 -17.15 -14.71
N HIS A 204 -4.20 -16.26 -14.12
CA HIS A 204 -5.65 -16.17 -14.28
C HIS A 204 -6.10 -14.75 -14.61
N PRO A 205 -5.81 -14.20 -15.81
CA PRO A 205 -6.22 -12.84 -16.19
C PRO A 205 -7.73 -12.57 -16.06
N SER A 206 -8.56 -13.62 -16.05
CA SER A 206 -10.00 -13.53 -15.86
C SER A 206 -10.40 -12.84 -14.55
N VAL A 207 -9.54 -12.90 -13.52
CA VAL A 207 -9.77 -12.28 -12.22
C VAL A 207 -9.97 -10.77 -12.30
N LEU A 208 -9.52 -10.12 -13.37
CA LEU A 208 -9.70 -8.68 -13.58
C LEU A 208 -10.72 -8.34 -14.68
N THR A 209 -11.03 -9.28 -15.58
CA THR A 209 -11.94 -9.05 -16.70
C THR A 209 -13.39 -9.43 -16.40
N ASP A 210 -13.60 -10.48 -15.60
CA ASP A 210 -14.93 -10.85 -15.14
C ASP A 210 -15.35 -9.97 -13.95
N ALA A 211 -16.56 -9.42 -14.00
CA ALA A 211 -17.01 -8.46 -12.99
C ALA A 211 -17.15 -9.09 -11.59
N ALA A 212 -17.58 -10.35 -11.50
CA ALA A 212 -17.75 -11.03 -10.23
C ALA A 212 -16.39 -11.43 -9.64
N GLN A 213 -15.50 -12.02 -10.45
CA GLN A 213 -14.14 -12.35 -10.01
C GLN A 213 -13.35 -11.10 -9.64
N ARG A 214 -13.50 -10.01 -10.40
CA ARG A 214 -12.87 -8.72 -10.07
C ARG A 214 -13.35 -8.20 -8.72
N LYS A 215 -14.65 -8.26 -8.46
CA LYS A 215 -15.18 -7.85 -7.15
C LYS A 215 -14.58 -8.71 -6.03
N HIS A 216 -14.54 -10.02 -6.21
CA HIS A 216 -13.96 -10.94 -5.23
C HIS A 216 -12.45 -10.67 -5.00
N PHE A 217 -11.66 -10.55 -6.06
CA PHE A 217 -10.24 -10.23 -6.03
C PHE A 217 -9.95 -8.93 -5.26
N HIS A 218 -10.76 -7.90 -5.47
CA HIS A 218 -10.51 -6.59 -4.84
C HIS A 218 -11.07 -6.46 -3.42
N HIS A 219 -12.13 -7.19 -3.04
CA HIS A 219 -12.91 -6.90 -1.83
C HIS A 219 -13.10 -8.06 -0.85
N SER A 220 -12.86 -9.32 -1.22
CA SER A 220 -13.00 -10.42 -0.26
C SER A 220 -11.83 -11.39 -0.25
N MET A 221 -11.18 -11.67 -1.38
CA MET A 221 -10.18 -12.72 -1.51
C MET A 221 -9.00 -12.68 -0.50
N PHE A 222 -8.55 -11.50 -0.06
CA PHE A 222 -7.31 -11.35 0.69
C PHE A 222 -7.54 -10.90 2.14
N HIS A 223 -7.12 -11.73 3.08
CA HIS A 223 -7.25 -11.48 4.52
C HIS A 223 -5.88 -11.53 5.21
N GLY A 224 -5.58 -10.54 6.04
CA GLY A 224 -4.31 -10.45 6.76
C GLY A 224 -4.51 -10.05 8.20
N TYR A 225 -3.80 -10.72 9.11
CA TYR A 225 -3.84 -10.44 10.54
C TYR A 225 -2.45 -10.22 11.09
N ASP A 226 -2.34 -9.23 11.96
CA ASP A 226 -1.13 -8.93 12.71
C ASP A 226 -1.50 -8.22 14.02
N PHE A 227 -0.62 -8.27 15.01
CA PHE A 227 -0.78 -7.61 16.30
C PHE A 227 -0.02 -6.28 16.37
N ASP A 228 0.76 -5.92 15.35
CA ASP A 228 1.44 -4.63 15.23
C ASP A 228 0.69 -3.70 14.27
N SER A 229 0.11 -2.61 14.81
CA SER A 229 -0.63 -1.62 14.02
C SER A 229 0.23 -0.93 12.95
N THR A 230 1.53 -0.81 13.16
CA THR A 230 2.46 -0.27 12.16
C THR A 230 2.57 -1.22 10.98
N MET A 231 2.69 -2.53 11.24
CA MET A 231 2.77 -3.55 10.20
C MET A 231 1.48 -3.65 9.41
N LEU A 232 0.32 -3.61 10.07
CA LEU A 232 -0.97 -3.61 9.39
C LEU A 232 -1.14 -2.42 8.45
N ARG A 233 -0.73 -1.22 8.88
CA ARG A 233 -0.72 -0.04 8.02
C ARG A 233 0.18 -0.24 6.81
N ILE A 234 1.41 -0.69 7.03
CA ILE A 234 2.37 -0.97 5.95
C ILE A 234 1.84 -2.07 5.01
N GLY A 235 1.26 -3.14 5.53
CA GLY A 235 0.71 -4.25 4.75
C GLY A 235 -0.49 -3.81 3.92
N SER A 236 -1.39 -3.01 4.50
CA SER A 236 -2.54 -2.43 3.78
C SER A 236 -2.07 -1.54 2.64
N MET A 237 -1.12 -0.65 2.93
CA MET A 237 -0.47 0.18 1.91
C MET A 237 0.20 -0.67 0.83
N ASN A 238 0.89 -1.75 1.21
CA ASN A 238 1.56 -2.63 0.27
C ASN A 238 0.58 -3.25 -0.72
N MET A 239 -0.52 -3.80 -0.22
CA MET A 239 -1.59 -4.36 -1.04
C MET A 239 -2.17 -3.31 -2.00
N LEU A 240 -2.31 -2.07 -1.53
CA LEU A 240 -2.83 -0.96 -2.33
C LEU A 240 -1.87 -0.52 -3.44
N MET A 241 -0.58 -0.43 -3.13
CA MET A 241 0.46 -0.13 -4.13
C MET A 241 0.54 -1.23 -5.18
N HIS A 242 0.23 -2.47 -4.80
CA HIS A 242 0.05 -3.60 -5.71
C HIS A 242 -1.38 -3.66 -6.30
N GLY A 243 -2.21 -2.63 -6.13
CA GLY A 243 -3.50 -2.45 -6.80
C GLY A 243 -4.64 -3.35 -6.30
N ILE A 244 -4.61 -3.79 -5.05
CA ILE A 244 -5.76 -4.41 -4.38
C ILE A 244 -6.51 -3.26 -3.68
N GLU A 245 -7.82 -3.17 -3.90
CA GLU A 245 -8.59 -1.95 -3.56
C GLU A 245 -9.21 -1.99 -2.17
N ALA A 246 -9.50 -3.18 -1.61
CA ALA A 246 -10.11 -3.36 -0.30
C ALA A 246 -9.77 -4.75 0.31
N PRO A 247 -8.49 -5.07 0.60
CA PRO A 247 -8.12 -6.27 1.31
C PRO A 247 -8.52 -6.18 2.79
N ASP A 248 -8.82 -7.31 3.42
CA ASP A 248 -9.19 -7.37 4.82
C ASP A 248 -7.95 -7.52 5.74
N ILE A 249 -7.26 -6.41 6.02
CA ILE A 249 -6.09 -6.37 6.91
C ILE A 249 -6.51 -5.84 8.29
N ARG A 250 -6.52 -6.67 9.34
CA ARG A 250 -7.03 -6.28 10.67
C ARG A 250 -6.07 -6.57 11.81
N TYR A 251 -6.22 -5.76 12.86
CA TYR A 251 -5.58 -6.04 14.14
C TYR A 251 -6.22 -7.27 14.76
N ARG A 252 -5.40 -8.29 15.01
CA ARG A 252 -5.84 -9.49 15.73
C ARG A 252 -4.66 -10.17 16.39
N ASP A 253 -4.85 -10.58 17.64
CA ASP A 253 -4.05 -11.65 18.23
C ASP A 253 -4.58 -12.98 17.71
N SER A 254 -3.93 -13.52 16.69
CA SER A 254 -4.32 -14.76 16.00
C SER A 254 -4.34 -16.00 16.92
N LEU A 255 -3.79 -15.92 18.14
CA LEU A 255 -3.82 -16.99 19.14
C LEU A 255 -4.89 -16.80 20.21
N SER A 256 -5.58 -15.65 20.23
CA SER A 256 -6.65 -15.37 21.19
C SER A 256 -7.96 -16.12 20.86
N GLU A 257 -8.79 -16.41 21.87
CA GLU A 257 -10.03 -17.19 21.71
C GLU A 257 -11.05 -16.56 20.72
N GLY A 258 -10.93 -15.26 20.46
CA GLY A 258 -11.75 -14.52 19.48
C GLY A 258 -11.46 -14.87 18.01
N ALA A 259 -10.40 -15.63 17.71
CA ALA A 259 -10.11 -16.10 16.34
C ALA A 259 -11.11 -17.18 15.83
N SER A 260 -11.96 -17.72 16.71
CA SER A 260 -12.97 -18.75 16.38
C SER A 260 -14.08 -18.27 15.42
N GLU A 261 -14.28 -16.95 15.28
CA GLU A 261 -15.29 -16.37 14.38
C GLU A 261 -15.00 -16.61 12.89
N ASP A 262 -13.78 -17.01 12.53
CA ASP A 262 -13.35 -17.26 11.15
C ASP A 262 -13.21 -18.75 10.79
N SER A 263 -13.79 -19.63 11.60
CA SER A 263 -13.81 -21.07 11.31
C SER A 263 -14.38 -21.34 9.92
N GLU A 264 -13.65 -22.16 9.13
CA GLU A 264 -14.02 -22.60 7.77
C GLU A 264 -14.20 -21.47 6.73
N LYS A 265 -13.73 -20.25 7.00
CA LYS A 265 -13.83 -19.13 6.04
C LYS A 265 -12.79 -19.16 4.91
N TYR A 266 -11.60 -19.70 5.18
CA TYR A 266 -10.45 -19.61 4.27
C TYR A 266 -10.20 -20.94 3.56
N THR A 267 -9.99 -20.89 2.25
CA THR A 267 -9.63 -22.06 1.43
C THR A 267 -8.11 -22.23 1.34
N LEU A 268 -7.36 -21.15 1.51
CA LEU A 268 -5.89 -21.15 1.46
C LEU A 268 -5.29 -20.32 2.59
N ILE A 269 -4.27 -20.86 3.25
CA ILE A 269 -3.49 -20.15 4.26
C ILE A 269 -2.02 -20.12 3.83
N LEU A 270 -1.45 -18.92 3.78
CA LEU A 270 -0.03 -18.68 3.51
C LEU A 270 0.51 -17.81 4.63
N ALA A 271 1.49 -18.31 5.39
CA ALA A 271 1.94 -17.62 6.60
C ALA A 271 3.42 -17.89 6.89
N ASN A 272 4.07 -16.93 7.56
CA ASN A 272 5.33 -17.16 8.26
C ASN A 272 5.20 -16.68 9.73
N PRO A 273 4.69 -17.53 10.63
CA PRO A 273 4.49 -17.18 12.03
C PRO A 273 5.80 -16.85 12.76
N PRO A 274 5.76 -16.07 13.86
CA PRO A 274 6.96 -15.68 14.60
C PRO A 274 7.71 -16.90 15.18
N PHE A 275 9.03 -16.93 15.03
CA PHE A 275 9.88 -18.05 15.48
C PHE A 275 10.25 -18.05 16.97
N ARG A 276 10.11 -16.91 17.68
CA ARG A 276 10.39 -16.80 19.12
C ARG A 276 9.10 -16.81 19.93
N LYS A 277 9.14 -17.39 21.13
CA LYS A 277 8.05 -17.28 22.11
C LYS A 277 7.73 -15.81 22.36
N MET A 278 6.48 -15.42 22.13
CA MET A 278 5.93 -14.20 22.72
C MET A 278 5.95 -14.41 24.24
N SER A 279 6.90 -13.77 24.93
CA SER A 279 6.85 -13.67 26.38
C SER A 279 5.70 -12.74 26.71
N VAL A 280 4.56 -13.32 27.07
CA VAL A 280 3.48 -12.61 27.75
C VAL A 280 4.07 -12.09 29.07
N CYS A 281 4.24 -10.76 29.16
CA CYS A 281 4.51 -10.08 30.42
C CYS A 281 3.20 -9.60 31.02
#